data_AF-A0A2J8UJS6-F1
#
_entry.id   AF-A0A2J8UJS6-F1
#
_cell.length_a   1.000
_cell.length_b   1.000
_cell.length_c   1.000
_cell.angle_alpha   90.00
_cell.angle_beta   90.00
_cell.angle_gamma   90.00
#
_symmetry.space_group_name_H-M   'P 1'
#
loop_
_entity.id
_entity.type
_entity.pdbx_description
1 polymer ?
#
loop_
_entity_poly.entity_id
_entity_poly.type
_entity_poly.pdbx_seq_one_letter_code
_entity_poly.pdbx_strand_id
1 'polypeptide(L)'
;VWQDWWKVEVNDRQGFVPAAYVKKLDPAQSASRENLLEEQGSIALRQEQIDNQTRITKEAGSVSLRMKQVEELYHSLLELGEKRKGMLEKSCKKFMLFREANELQQWINEKEAALTSEEVGADLEQVEVLQKKFDDFQKDLKANESRLKDINKVAEDLESEGLMAEEVQAVQQQEVYGMMPRDETDSKTASPWKSARLMVHTVATFNSIKELNERWRSLQQLAEERSQLLGSAHEVQRFHRDADETKEWIEEKNQALNTDNYGHDLASVQALQRKHEGFERDLAALGDKVNSLGETAERLIQSHPESAEDLQEKCTELNQAWSSLGKRADQRKAKLGDSHDLQRFLSDFRDLMSWINGIRGLVSSDELAKDVTGAEALLERHQEHRTEIDARAGTFQAFEQFGQQLLAHGHYASPEIKQKLDILDQERADLEKAWVQRRMMLDQCLELQLFHRDCEQAENWMAAREAFLNTEDKGDSLDSVEALIKKHEDFDKAINVQEEKIAALQAFADQLIAAGHYAKGDISSRRNEVLDRWRRLKAQMIEKRSKLGESQTLQQFSRDVDEIEAWISEKLQTASDESYKDPTNIQLICASTSVY
;
A
#
# COMPACT_ATOMS: atom_id res chain seq x y z
N VAL A 1 88.92 -7.69 -4.77
CA VAL A 1 90.10 -8.15 -5.55
C VAL A 1 90.00 -9.67 -5.60
N TRP A 2 89.59 -10.18 -6.76
CA TRP A 2 89.01 -11.50 -6.98
C TRP A 2 90.09 -12.57 -7.18
N GLN A 3 90.54 -13.23 -6.11
CA GLN A 3 91.59 -14.26 -6.20
C GLN A 3 91.09 -15.71 -6.23
N ASP A 4 89.79 -15.98 -6.02
CA ASP A 4 89.29 -17.36 -5.85
C ASP A 4 88.31 -17.88 -6.92
N TRP A 5 88.27 -17.25 -8.09
CA TRP A 5 87.36 -17.63 -9.19
C TRP A 5 88.13 -17.88 -10.49
N TRP A 6 87.88 -19.02 -11.13
CA TRP A 6 88.47 -19.38 -12.41
C TRP A 6 87.47 -19.17 -13.54
N LYS A 7 87.93 -18.59 -14.65
CA LYS A 7 87.14 -18.44 -15.87
C LYS A 7 87.19 -19.76 -16.65
N VAL A 8 86.03 -20.33 -16.98
CA VAL A 8 85.91 -21.60 -17.71
C VAL A 8 85.01 -21.40 -18.92
N GLU A 9 85.36 -22.00 -20.05
CA GLU A 9 84.67 -21.86 -21.33
C GLU A 9 84.35 -23.24 -21.90
N VAL A 10 83.07 -23.49 -22.18
CA VAL A 10 82.59 -24.73 -22.80
C VAL A 10 81.49 -24.36 -23.80
N ASN A 11 81.66 -24.77 -25.06
CA ASN A 11 80.71 -24.54 -26.16
C ASN A 11 80.26 -23.07 -26.30
N ASP A 12 81.23 -22.16 -26.41
CA ASP A 12 81.06 -20.73 -26.67
C ASP A 12 80.20 -19.95 -25.67
N ARG A 13 80.04 -20.46 -24.44
CA ARG A 13 79.49 -19.72 -23.29
C ARG A 13 80.55 -19.59 -22.20
N GLN A 14 80.76 -18.36 -21.72
CA GLN A 14 81.75 -18.06 -20.68
C GLN A 14 81.08 -17.87 -19.31
N GLY A 15 81.64 -18.50 -18.28
CA GLY A 15 81.22 -18.36 -16.89
C GLY A 15 82.40 -18.41 -15.90
N PHE A 16 82.12 -18.09 -14.64
CA PHE A 16 83.11 -18.17 -13.56
C PHE A 16 82.71 -19.23 -12.55
N VAL A 17 83.67 -20.06 -12.14
CA VAL A 17 83.45 -21.11 -11.13
C VAL A 17 84.49 -20.94 -10.01
N PRO A 18 84.12 -21.13 -8.73
CA PRO A 18 85.07 -21.07 -7.62
C PRO A 18 86.16 -22.15 -7.74
N ALA A 19 87.40 -21.80 -7.40
CA ALA A 19 88.60 -22.64 -7.57
C ALA A 19 88.51 -24.05 -6.93
N ALA A 20 87.66 -24.23 -5.92
CA ALA A 20 87.51 -25.50 -5.19
C ALA A 20 86.92 -26.66 -6.01
N TYR A 21 86.26 -26.38 -7.14
CA TYR A 21 85.55 -27.39 -7.95
C TYR A 21 86.30 -27.85 -9.20
N VAL A 22 87.59 -27.48 -9.36
CA VAL A 22 88.42 -27.88 -10.51
C VAL A 22 89.71 -28.55 -10.01
N LYS A 23 89.96 -29.82 -10.39
CA LYS A 23 91.22 -30.52 -10.09
C LYS A 23 92.29 -30.19 -11.13
N LYS A 24 93.39 -29.60 -10.69
CA LYS A 24 94.61 -29.32 -11.48
C LYS A 24 95.42 -30.62 -11.62
N LEU A 25 95.78 -31.01 -12.83
CA LEU A 25 96.75 -32.09 -13.09
C LEU A 25 98.13 -31.44 -13.27
N ASP A 26 99.08 -31.79 -12.40
CA ASP A 26 100.46 -31.30 -12.47
C ASP A 26 101.34 -32.20 -13.38
N PRO A 27 102.25 -31.63 -14.19
CA PRO A 27 103.03 -32.36 -15.18
C PRO A 27 104.44 -32.69 -14.65
N ALA A 28 104.62 -33.87 -14.07
CA ALA A 28 105.92 -34.56 -14.02
C ALA A 28 105.78 -35.93 -13.33
N GLN A 29 105.66 -36.99 -14.12
CA GLN A 29 106.28 -38.30 -13.86
C GLN A 29 106.09 -39.17 -15.12
N SER A 30 107.10 -39.09 -15.99
CA SER A 30 107.31 -39.97 -17.13
C SER A 30 108.55 -40.82 -16.79
N ALA A 31 108.39 -42.13 -16.64
CA ALA A 31 109.46 -43.12 -16.80
C ALA A 31 108.90 -44.55 -16.70
N SER A 32 108.63 -45.17 -17.85
CA SER A 32 109.05 -46.53 -18.19
C SER A 32 108.45 -46.92 -19.55
N ARG A 33 108.91 -46.20 -20.58
CA ARG A 33 108.83 -46.57 -21.98
C ARG A 33 110.26 -46.77 -22.46
N GLU A 34 110.82 -47.92 -22.11
CA GLU A 34 112.07 -48.41 -22.71
C GLU A 34 112.16 -49.92 -22.48
N ASN A 35 111.71 -50.66 -23.48
CA ASN A 35 112.38 -51.87 -23.91
C ASN A 35 112.22 -51.94 -25.43
N LEU A 36 113.38 -51.84 -26.10
CA LEU A 36 113.67 -52.03 -27.53
C LEU A 36 113.40 -50.77 -28.40
N LEU A 37 114.31 -49.80 -28.46
CA LEU A 37 115.60 -49.77 -29.21
C LEU A 37 115.35 -49.92 -30.73
N GLU A 38 115.46 -48.81 -31.47
CA GLU A 38 116.66 -48.48 -32.28
C GLU A 38 116.88 -49.50 -33.41
N GLU A 39 116.62 -49.12 -34.67
CA GLU A 39 117.63 -48.50 -35.53
C GLU A 39 117.06 -48.28 -36.94
N GLN A 40 117.58 -47.24 -37.58
CA GLN A 40 117.32 -46.85 -38.95
C GLN A 40 118.09 -47.73 -39.94
N GLY A 41 117.51 -47.91 -41.13
CA GLY A 41 118.28 -47.78 -42.37
C GLY A 41 118.83 -49.05 -43.05
N SER A 42 118.42 -49.18 -44.33
CA SER A 42 118.99 -49.98 -45.42
C SER A 42 118.24 -51.30 -45.72
N ILE A 43 117.14 -51.26 -46.48
CA ILE A 43 117.09 -51.20 -47.96
C ILE A 43 117.98 -52.26 -48.63
N ALA A 44 117.36 -53.09 -49.47
CA ALA A 44 117.98 -53.81 -50.59
C ALA A 44 118.97 -54.96 -50.32
N LEU A 45 118.87 -55.69 -49.21
CA LEU A 45 119.58 -56.98 -49.05
C LEU A 45 118.82 -58.04 -48.22
N ARG A 46 117.49 -58.08 -48.40
CA ARG A 46 116.69 -59.33 -48.36
C ARG A 46 115.73 -59.40 -49.55
N GLN A 47 116.26 -58.97 -50.69
CA GLN A 47 115.77 -59.25 -52.04
C GLN A 47 116.15 -60.69 -52.45
N GLU A 48 115.82 -61.69 -51.63
CA GLU A 48 116.02 -63.09 -52.01
C GLU A 48 115.18 -64.07 -51.16
N GLN A 49 113.90 -63.79 -50.88
CA GLN A 49 113.04 -64.80 -50.24
C GLN A 49 111.51 -64.55 -50.32
N ILE A 50 111.03 -63.82 -51.32
CA ILE A 50 109.57 -63.71 -51.60
C ILE A 50 109.20 -64.00 -53.07
N ASP A 51 110.17 -64.09 -53.99
CA ASP A 51 109.91 -64.49 -55.39
C ASP A 51 110.82 -65.66 -55.86
N ASN A 52 110.75 -66.79 -55.16
CA ASN A 52 110.99 -68.08 -55.82
C ASN A 52 110.28 -69.22 -55.07
N GLN A 53 109.36 -69.87 -55.78
CA GLN A 53 108.74 -71.16 -55.47
C GLN A 53 107.57 -71.21 -54.46
N THR A 54 106.42 -70.74 -54.94
CA THR A 54 105.18 -71.51 -54.98
C THR A 54 105.40 -73.04 -54.94
N ARG A 55 104.92 -73.75 -53.90
CA ARG A 55 103.91 -74.83 -54.01
C ARG A 55 103.66 -75.64 -52.71
N ILE A 56 102.36 -75.75 -52.39
CA ILE A 56 101.63 -76.90 -51.80
C ILE A 56 101.19 -76.81 -50.32
N THR A 57 100.01 -76.18 -50.17
CA THR A 57 98.77 -76.60 -49.49
C THR A 57 98.62 -76.73 -47.95
N LYS A 58 97.49 -76.13 -47.51
CA LYS A 58 96.59 -76.43 -46.37
C LYS A 58 97.02 -75.98 -44.97
N GLU A 59 96.54 -74.79 -44.56
CA GLU A 59 96.20 -74.51 -43.15
C GLU A 59 95.25 -73.29 -42.95
N ALA A 60 94.24 -73.14 -43.82
CA ALA A 60 93.18 -72.11 -43.67
C ALA A 60 92.10 -72.47 -42.61
N GLY A 61 92.23 -73.59 -41.89
CA GLY A 61 91.21 -74.09 -40.94
C GLY A 61 91.34 -73.60 -39.49
N SER A 62 92.54 -73.19 -39.04
CA SER A 62 92.81 -72.91 -37.61
C SER A 62 92.43 -71.48 -37.18
N VAL A 63 92.56 -70.49 -38.06
CA VAL A 63 92.15 -69.09 -37.79
C VAL A 63 90.63 -68.95 -37.80
N SER A 64 89.96 -69.64 -38.72
CA SER A 64 88.50 -69.62 -38.85
C SER A 64 87.78 -70.20 -37.61
N LEU A 65 88.30 -71.28 -37.02
CA LEU A 65 87.74 -71.89 -35.81
C LEU A 65 87.87 -70.96 -34.58
N ARG A 66 89.01 -70.28 -34.45
CA ARG A 66 89.27 -69.35 -33.34
C ARG A 66 88.44 -68.05 -33.48
N MET A 67 88.20 -67.56 -34.69
CA MET A 67 87.25 -66.46 -34.97
C MET A 67 85.83 -66.84 -34.57
N LYS A 68 85.38 -68.04 -34.94
CA LYS A 68 84.02 -68.53 -34.62
C LYS A 68 83.78 -68.63 -33.10
N GLN A 69 84.78 -69.06 -32.35
CA GLN A 69 84.71 -69.17 -30.89
C GLN A 69 84.69 -67.80 -30.18
N VAL A 70 85.37 -66.79 -30.72
CA VAL A 70 85.29 -65.40 -30.24
C VAL A 70 83.95 -64.76 -30.60
N GLU A 71 83.40 -65.04 -31.79
CA GLU A 71 82.06 -64.61 -32.19
C GLU A 71 80.96 -65.21 -31.30
N GLU A 72 81.07 -66.50 -30.92
CA GLU A 72 80.17 -67.16 -29.97
C GLU A 72 80.25 -66.55 -28.56
N LEU A 73 81.46 -66.27 -28.06
CA LEU A 73 81.65 -65.60 -26.77
C LEU A 73 81.14 -64.16 -26.78
N TYR A 74 81.29 -63.43 -27.89
CA TYR A 74 80.73 -62.09 -28.06
C TYR A 74 79.20 -62.10 -28.14
N HIS A 75 78.60 -63.07 -28.84
CA HIS A 75 77.15 -63.30 -28.83
C HIS A 75 76.64 -63.61 -27.42
N SER A 76 77.30 -64.51 -26.70
CA SER A 76 76.94 -64.83 -25.32
C SER A 76 77.06 -63.62 -24.39
N LEU A 77 78.08 -62.77 -24.58
CA LEU A 77 78.23 -61.53 -23.83
C LEU A 77 77.16 -60.49 -24.17
N LEU A 78 76.78 -60.35 -25.44
CA LEU A 78 75.66 -59.51 -25.89
C LEU A 78 74.33 -60.00 -25.29
N GLU A 79 74.12 -61.31 -25.30
CA GLU A 79 72.91 -61.95 -24.73
C GLU A 79 72.85 -61.78 -23.20
N LEU A 80 73.98 -61.94 -22.49
CA LEU A 80 74.10 -61.63 -21.06
C LEU A 80 73.95 -60.13 -20.77
N GLY A 81 74.43 -59.27 -21.67
CA GLY A 81 74.30 -57.81 -21.62
C GLY A 81 72.85 -57.36 -21.75
N GLU A 82 72.12 -57.85 -22.75
CA GLU A 82 70.69 -57.60 -22.93
C GLU A 82 69.86 -58.22 -21.80
N LYS A 83 70.21 -59.43 -21.32
CA LYS A 83 69.56 -60.03 -20.15
C LYS A 83 69.75 -59.19 -18.89
N ARG A 84 70.95 -58.64 -18.68
CA ARG A 84 71.24 -57.73 -17.55
C ARG A 84 70.51 -56.40 -17.70
N LYS A 85 70.51 -55.81 -18.90
CA LYS A 85 69.79 -54.57 -19.20
C LYS A 85 68.29 -54.73 -18.93
N GLY A 86 67.68 -55.80 -19.42
CA GLY A 86 66.28 -56.13 -19.13
C GLY A 86 66.00 -56.28 -17.63
N MET A 87 66.87 -56.96 -16.86
CA MET A 87 66.72 -57.06 -15.40
C MET A 87 66.88 -55.70 -14.68
N LEU A 88 67.75 -54.83 -15.18
CA LEU A 88 67.96 -53.49 -14.62
C LEU A 88 66.78 -52.56 -14.91
N GLU A 89 66.25 -52.60 -16.13
CA GLU A 89 65.05 -51.88 -16.54
C GLU A 89 63.84 -52.30 -15.69
N LYS A 90 63.66 -53.61 -15.49
CA LYS A 90 62.63 -54.17 -14.60
C LYS A 90 62.78 -53.71 -13.14
N SER A 91 64.00 -53.70 -12.62
CA SER A 91 64.28 -53.21 -11.26
C SER A 91 64.04 -51.70 -11.12
N CYS A 92 64.37 -50.93 -12.16
CA CYS A 92 64.13 -49.49 -12.22
C CYS A 92 62.62 -49.19 -12.24
N LYS A 93 61.84 -49.90 -13.08
CA LYS A 93 60.37 -49.80 -13.10
C LYS A 93 59.75 -50.10 -11.73
N LYS A 94 60.20 -51.17 -11.06
CA LYS A 94 59.73 -51.53 -9.71
C LYS A 94 60.05 -50.45 -8.65
N PHE A 95 61.24 -49.86 -8.72
CA PHE A 95 61.63 -48.77 -7.82
C PHE A 95 60.79 -47.50 -8.06
N MET A 96 60.59 -47.12 -9.33
CA MET A 96 59.76 -45.98 -9.71
C MET A 96 58.32 -46.16 -9.24
N LEU A 97 57.74 -47.36 -9.43
CA LEU A 97 56.42 -47.71 -8.93
C LEU A 97 56.31 -47.53 -7.41
N PHE A 98 57.29 -48.05 -6.65
CA PHE A 98 57.27 -47.95 -5.19
C PHE A 98 57.37 -46.52 -4.69
N ARG A 99 58.21 -45.70 -5.33
CA ARG A 99 58.32 -44.27 -5.01
C ARG A 99 57.00 -43.55 -5.29
N GLU A 100 56.43 -43.76 -6.46
CA GLU A 100 55.18 -43.11 -6.88
C GLU A 100 54.00 -43.52 -5.97
N ALA A 101 53.93 -44.82 -5.62
CA ALA A 101 52.95 -45.36 -4.68
C ALA A 101 53.10 -44.76 -3.28
N ASN A 102 54.32 -44.61 -2.77
CA ASN A 102 54.55 -43.98 -1.46
C ASN A 102 54.23 -42.48 -1.46
N GLU A 103 54.56 -41.75 -2.54
CA GLU A 103 54.21 -40.34 -2.65
C GLU A 103 52.68 -40.14 -2.68
N LEU A 104 51.96 -40.99 -3.41
CA LEU A 104 50.49 -40.97 -3.39
C LEU A 104 49.94 -41.40 -2.02
N GLN A 105 50.55 -42.40 -1.37
CA GLN A 105 50.17 -42.84 -0.03
C GLN A 105 50.30 -41.71 1.01
N GLN A 106 51.41 -40.96 0.97
CA GLN A 106 51.61 -39.83 1.87
C GLN A 106 50.57 -38.74 1.62
N TRP A 107 50.28 -38.43 0.35
CA TRP A 107 49.22 -37.49 0.00
C TRP A 107 47.85 -37.96 0.51
N ILE A 108 47.51 -39.24 0.37
CA ILE A 108 46.26 -39.80 0.92
C ILE A 108 46.20 -39.58 2.43
N ASN A 109 47.25 -39.91 3.18
CA ASN A 109 47.26 -39.75 4.64
C ASN A 109 47.06 -38.28 5.08
N GLU A 110 47.69 -37.34 4.38
CA GLU A 110 47.52 -35.90 4.64
C GLU A 110 46.07 -35.45 4.39
N LYS A 111 45.42 -35.97 3.35
CA LYS A 111 44.04 -35.63 3.01
C LYS A 111 43.00 -36.34 3.88
N GLU A 112 43.21 -37.60 4.24
CA GLU A 112 42.37 -38.32 5.20
C GLU A 112 42.31 -37.56 6.53
N ALA A 113 43.46 -37.11 7.05
CA ALA A 113 43.53 -36.30 8.26
C ALA A 113 42.74 -34.98 8.17
N ALA A 114 42.72 -34.35 6.98
CA ALA A 114 41.95 -33.12 6.76
C ALA A 114 40.43 -33.37 6.67
N LEU A 115 40.01 -34.52 6.13
CA LEU A 115 38.59 -34.90 6.00
C LEU A 115 37.98 -35.39 7.30
N THR A 116 38.77 -35.94 8.21
CA THR A 116 38.31 -36.36 9.55
C THR A 116 38.01 -35.19 10.49
N SER A 117 38.16 -33.94 10.04
CA SER A 117 37.71 -32.78 10.82
C SER A 117 36.18 -32.77 10.92
N GLU A 118 35.64 -32.86 12.14
CA GLU A 118 34.19 -32.78 12.40
C GLU A 118 33.63 -31.35 12.31
N GLU A 119 34.48 -30.34 12.12
CA GLU A 119 34.05 -28.94 12.10
C GLU A 119 33.12 -28.67 10.91
N VAL A 120 31.87 -28.35 11.21
CA VAL A 120 30.89 -27.77 10.29
C VAL A 120 30.72 -26.32 10.69
N GLY A 121 30.88 -25.40 9.73
CA GLY A 121 30.89 -23.96 10.00
C GLY A 121 29.65 -23.52 10.78
N ALA A 122 29.82 -22.57 11.71
CA ALA A 122 28.74 -22.12 12.60
C ALA A 122 27.71 -21.23 11.89
N ASP A 123 28.11 -20.59 10.80
CA ASP A 123 27.29 -19.73 9.96
C ASP A 123 27.48 -20.08 8.48
N LEU A 124 26.62 -19.54 7.62
CA LEU A 124 26.63 -19.84 6.19
C LEU A 124 27.93 -19.42 5.49
N GLU A 125 28.55 -18.32 5.89
CA GLU A 125 29.80 -17.85 5.27
C GLU A 125 30.95 -18.82 5.56
N GLN A 126 31.04 -19.31 6.80
CA GLN A 126 31.99 -20.35 7.17
C GLN A 126 31.74 -21.67 6.42
N VAL A 127 30.48 -22.08 6.26
CA VAL A 127 30.13 -23.28 5.50
C VAL A 127 30.50 -23.12 4.02
N GLU A 128 30.19 -21.99 3.39
CA GLU A 128 30.56 -21.68 2.00
C GLU A 128 32.09 -21.69 1.80
N VAL A 129 32.86 -21.19 2.77
CA VAL A 129 34.33 -21.26 2.76
C VAL A 129 34.83 -22.70 2.86
N LEU A 130 34.26 -23.52 3.75
CA LEU A 130 34.61 -24.93 3.88
C LEU A 130 34.24 -25.72 2.63
N GLN A 131 33.11 -25.41 2.01
CA GLN A 131 32.64 -26.04 0.78
C GLN A 131 33.55 -25.70 -0.39
N LYS A 132 33.99 -24.44 -0.52
CA LYS A 132 35.00 -24.06 -1.51
C LYS A 132 36.33 -24.79 -1.33
N LYS A 133 36.82 -24.90 -0.09
CA LYS A 133 38.03 -25.68 0.22
C LYS A 133 37.85 -27.15 -0.16
N PHE A 134 36.66 -27.70 0.07
CA PHE A 134 36.33 -29.07 -0.26
C PHE A 134 36.20 -29.30 -1.79
N ASP A 135 35.67 -28.34 -2.54
CA ASP A 135 35.63 -28.37 -4.01
C ASP A 135 37.04 -28.40 -4.60
N ASP A 136 37.98 -27.63 -4.02
CA ASP A 136 39.38 -27.66 -4.42
C ASP A 136 40.02 -29.02 -4.10
N PHE A 137 39.70 -29.60 -2.93
CA PHE A 137 40.09 -30.98 -2.62
C PHE A 137 39.51 -32.00 -3.62
N GLN A 138 38.24 -31.89 -4.02
CA GLN A 138 37.64 -32.79 -5.01
C GLN A 138 38.32 -32.69 -6.38
N LYS A 139 38.73 -31.49 -6.80
CA LYS A 139 39.54 -31.31 -8.01
C LYS A 139 40.88 -32.04 -7.89
N ASP A 140 41.56 -31.91 -6.76
CA ASP A 140 42.82 -32.62 -6.48
C ASP A 140 42.62 -34.14 -6.46
N LEU A 141 41.55 -34.63 -5.84
CA LEU A 141 41.18 -36.06 -5.80
C LEU A 141 40.96 -36.59 -7.22
N LYS A 142 40.22 -35.86 -8.05
CA LYS A 142 39.99 -36.25 -9.45
C LYS A 142 41.27 -36.24 -10.28
N ALA A 143 42.17 -35.28 -10.05
CA ALA A 143 43.48 -35.24 -10.70
C ALA A 143 44.37 -36.43 -10.31
N ASN A 144 44.33 -36.87 -9.05
CA ASN A 144 45.10 -38.02 -8.59
C ASN A 144 44.52 -39.37 -9.03
N GLU A 145 43.27 -39.41 -9.52
CA GLU A 145 42.67 -40.63 -10.07
C GLU A 145 43.44 -41.17 -11.28
N SER A 146 43.94 -40.29 -12.16
CA SER A 146 44.80 -40.72 -13.28
C SER A 146 46.14 -41.25 -12.79
N ARG A 147 46.70 -40.64 -11.75
CA ARG A 147 47.96 -41.07 -11.12
C ARG A 147 47.83 -42.49 -10.56
N LEU A 148 46.72 -42.79 -9.88
CA LEU A 148 46.43 -44.14 -9.40
C LEU A 148 46.25 -45.14 -10.55
N LYS A 149 45.55 -44.75 -11.63
CA LYS A 149 45.41 -45.59 -12.83
C LYS A 149 46.77 -45.94 -13.45
N ASP A 150 47.66 -44.97 -13.54
CA ASP A 150 49.02 -45.19 -14.07
C ASP A 150 49.84 -46.10 -13.15
N ILE A 151 49.78 -45.90 -11.83
CA ILE A 151 50.41 -46.79 -10.83
C ILE A 151 49.89 -48.23 -10.97
N ASN A 152 48.57 -48.42 -11.06
CA ASN A 152 47.95 -49.73 -11.23
C ASN A 152 48.33 -50.38 -12.56
N LYS A 153 48.36 -49.63 -13.67
CA LYS A 153 48.80 -50.13 -14.97
C LYS A 153 50.26 -50.60 -14.93
N VAL A 154 51.16 -49.82 -14.33
CA VAL A 154 52.56 -50.21 -14.16
C VAL A 154 52.68 -51.45 -13.26
N ALA A 155 51.84 -51.57 -12.22
CA ALA A 155 51.79 -52.75 -11.37
C ALA A 155 51.30 -53.99 -12.12
N GLU A 156 50.26 -53.89 -12.93
CA GLU A 156 49.71 -54.95 -13.79
C GLU A 156 50.73 -55.39 -14.86
N ASP A 157 51.41 -54.44 -15.51
CA ASP A 157 52.48 -54.75 -16.48
C ASP A 157 53.60 -55.56 -15.81
N LEU A 158 54.02 -55.17 -14.59
CA LEU A 158 55.02 -55.90 -13.82
C LEU A 158 54.53 -57.27 -13.33
N GLU A 159 53.23 -57.42 -13.05
CA GLU A 159 52.59 -58.70 -12.72
C GLU A 159 52.57 -59.66 -13.90
N SER A 160 52.19 -59.18 -15.08
CA SER A 160 52.19 -59.97 -16.32
C SER A 160 53.60 -60.45 -16.71
N GLU A 161 54.63 -59.69 -16.36
CA GLU A 161 56.04 -60.05 -16.54
C GLU A 161 56.57 -61.04 -15.46
N GLY A 162 55.73 -61.47 -14.51
CA GLY A 162 56.08 -62.37 -13.40
C GLY A 162 56.94 -61.73 -12.31
N LEU A 163 56.96 -60.40 -12.24
CA LEU A 163 57.76 -59.60 -11.30
C LEU A 163 56.94 -59.09 -10.11
N MET A 164 55.63 -59.33 -10.13
CA MET A 164 54.66 -59.21 -9.03
C MET A 164 53.99 -60.59 -8.89
N ALA A 165 53.89 -61.11 -7.67
CA ALA A 165 53.34 -62.45 -7.43
C ALA A 165 52.37 -62.39 -6.26
N GLU A 166 51.21 -63.01 -6.45
CA GLU A 166 50.23 -63.19 -5.40
C GLU A 166 50.69 -64.26 -4.41
N GLU A 167 50.34 -64.06 -3.14
CA GLU A 167 50.71 -64.93 -2.05
C GLU A 167 50.01 -66.30 -2.19
N VAL A 168 50.77 -67.35 -2.54
CA VAL A 168 50.35 -68.75 -2.36
C VAL A 168 51.42 -69.49 -1.56
N GLN A 169 51.17 -69.65 -0.26
CA GLN A 169 51.70 -70.71 0.63
C GLN A 169 53.07 -71.33 0.25
N ALA A 170 54.14 -70.53 0.18
CA ALA A 170 55.48 -71.03 -0.17
C ALA A 170 56.47 -71.05 1.00
N VAL A 171 56.00 -71.01 2.26
CA VAL A 171 56.87 -71.06 3.45
C VAL A 171 56.67 -72.33 4.30
N GLN A 172 55.77 -73.25 3.92
CA GLN A 172 55.44 -74.43 4.76
C GLN A 172 55.82 -75.81 4.20
N GLN A 173 56.60 -75.92 3.12
CA GLN A 173 57.04 -77.23 2.58
C GLN A 173 58.54 -77.36 2.33
N GLN A 174 59.40 -76.71 3.13
CA GLN A 174 60.84 -76.98 3.03
C GLN A 174 61.55 -77.03 4.39
N GLU A 175 60.84 -77.47 5.42
CA GLU A 175 61.45 -78.20 6.53
C GLU A 175 61.07 -79.68 6.34
N VAL A 176 61.99 -80.59 6.65
CA VAL A 176 61.90 -82.05 6.47
C VAL A 176 62.33 -82.59 5.09
N TYR A 177 63.65 -82.68 4.87
CA TYR A 177 64.39 -83.95 4.73
C TYR A 177 65.83 -83.65 4.30
N GLY A 178 66.78 -83.86 5.22
CA GLY A 178 68.21 -83.87 4.91
C GLY A 178 68.63 -85.21 4.32
N MET A 179 69.46 -85.17 3.25
CA MET A 179 70.70 -85.93 3.06
C MET A 179 71.24 -85.58 1.66
N MET A 180 72.50 -85.14 1.57
CA MET A 180 73.20 -84.90 0.31
C MET A 180 73.74 -86.20 -0.31
N PRO A 181 73.87 -86.24 -1.65
CA PRO A 181 75.11 -86.73 -2.25
C PRO A 181 75.79 -85.62 -3.07
N ARG A 182 77.10 -85.49 -2.83
CA ARG A 182 78.05 -84.77 -3.70
C ARG A 182 78.16 -85.51 -5.03
N ASP A 183 78.04 -84.78 -6.14
CA ASP A 183 79.00 -84.97 -7.22
C ASP A 183 79.27 -83.65 -7.96
N GLU A 184 80.51 -83.52 -8.41
CA GLU A 184 81.13 -82.34 -8.99
C GLU A 184 80.68 -82.13 -10.44
N THR A 185 80.21 -80.93 -10.77
CA THR A 185 80.54 -80.23 -12.02
C THR A 185 80.13 -78.77 -11.91
N ASP A 186 81.04 -77.90 -12.33
CA ASP A 186 80.97 -76.44 -12.21
C ASP A 186 79.72 -75.82 -12.83
N SER A 187 78.95 -75.09 -12.02
CA SER A 187 78.18 -73.94 -12.51
C SER A 187 78.00 -72.90 -11.41
N LYS A 188 78.78 -71.83 -11.49
CA LYS A 188 78.55 -70.58 -10.75
C LYS A 188 77.23 -69.97 -11.22
N THR A 189 76.09 -70.26 -10.61
CA THR A 189 74.93 -69.34 -10.66
C THR A 189 73.89 -69.60 -9.56
N ALA A 190 73.55 -68.52 -8.85
CA ALA A 190 72.41 -68.28 -7.94
C ALA A 190 72.31 -69.05 -6.60
N SER A 191 72.44 -68.31 -5.50
CA SER A 191 72.12 -68.77 -4.13
C SER A 191 70.60 -68.83 -3.91
N PRO A 192 70.04 -69.89 -3.31
CA PRO A 192 68.60 -70.03 -3.03
C PRO A 192 68.00 -68.86 -2.23
N TRP A 193 68.80 -68.27 -1.33
CA TRP A 193 68.40 -67.11 -0.52
C TRP A 193 68.19 -65.83 -1.33
N LYS A 194 68.81 -65.69 -2.50
CA LYS A 194 68.55 -64.55 -3.40
C LYS A 194 67.16 -64.66 -4.03
N SER A 195 66.73 -65.86 -4.43
CA SER A 195 65.38 -66.08 -4.98
C SER A 195 64.28 -65.90 -3.93
N ALA A 196 64.49 -66.41 -2.71
CA ALA A 196 63.56 -66.22 -1.60
C ALA A 196 63.42 -64.72 -1.22
N ARG A 197 64.54 -63.98 -1.14
CA ARG A 197 64.52 -62.54 -0.86
C ARG A 197 63.85 -61.72 -1.97
N LEU A 198 64.02 -62.13 -3.23
CA LEU A 198 63.35 -61.49 -4.37
C LEU A 198 61.83 -61.73 -4.31
N MET A 199 61.39 -62.96 -3.99
CA MET A 199 59.97 -63.27 -3.79
C MET A 199 59.35 -62.48 -2.63
N VAL A 200 59.99 -62.41 -1.47
CA VAL A 200 59.50 -61.64 -0.31
C VAL A 200 59.35 -60.15 -0.67
N HIS A 201 60.33 -59.57 -1.35
CA HIS A 201 60.24 -58.17 -1.79
C HIS A 201 59.12 -57.99 -2.82
N THR A 202 58.90 -58.96 -3.70
CA THR A 202 57.84 -58.94 -4.71
C THR A 202 56.44 -59.03 -4.11
N VAL A 203 56.23 -59.88 -3.11
CA VAL A 203 54.97 -59.98 -2.36
C VAL A 203 54.72 -58.70 -1.55
N ALA A 204 55.75 -58.16 -0.88
CA ALA A 204 55.63 -56.90 -0.14
C ALA A 204 55.23 -55.72 -1.04
N THR A 205 55.75 -55.65 -2.27
CA THR A 205 55.35 -54.60 -3.23
C THR A 205 53.92 -54.75 -3.72
N PHE A 206 53.44 -55.99 -3.90
CA PHE A 206 52.07 -56.24 -4.33
C PHE A 206 51.05 -55.89 -3.22
N ASN A 207 51.35 -56.29 -1.97
CA ASN A 207 50.52 -55.95 -0.81
C ASN A 207 50.45 -54.43 -0.59
N SER A 208 51.54 -53.70 -0.82
CA SER A 208 51.57 -52.24 -0.73
C SER A 208 50.67 -51.55 -1.78
N ILE A 209 50.57 -52.09 -3.00
CA ILE A 209 49.65 -51.56 -4.03
C ILE A 209 48.18 -51.90 -3.71
N LYS A 210 47.91 -53.09 -3.15
CA LYS A 210 46.56 -53.43 -2.65
C LYS A 210 46.13 -52.48 -1.53
N GLU A 211 46.98 -52.25 -0.54
CA GLU A 211 46.74 -51.32 0.58
C GLU A 211 46.50 -49.87 0.09
N LEU A 212 47.29 -49.42 -0.90
CA LEU A 212 47.10 -48.10 -1.53
C LEU A 212 45.71 -47.95 -2.18
N ASN A 213 45.25 -48.99 -2.90
CA ASN A 213 43.93 -48.98 -3.52
C ASN A 213 42.80 -49.02 -2.48
N GLU A 214 42.97 -49.75 -1.38
CA GLU A 214 42.02 -49.76 -0.27
C GLU A 214 41.92 -48.39 0.41
N ARG A 215 43.05 -47.75 0.70
CA ARG A 215 43.07 -46.39 1.25
C ARG A 215 42.52 -45.35 0.27
N TRP A 216 42.75 -45.50 -1.02
CA TRP A 216 42.12 -44.63 -2.02
C TRP A 216 40.59 -44.74 -1.97
N ARG A 217 40.04 -45.96 -1.88
CA ARG A 217 38.58 -46.16 -1.73
C ARG A 217 38.07 -45.58 -0.42
N SER A 218 38.80 -45.75 0.68
CA SER A 218 38.50 -45.14 1.98
C SER A 218 38.44 -43.61 1.88
N LEU A 219 39.44 -42.98 1.27
CA LEU A 219 39.48 -41.54 1.04
C LEU A 219 38.31 -41.07 0.17
N GLN A 220 37.92 -41.82 -0.87
CA GLN A 220 36.75 -41.51 -1.69
C GLN A 220 35.45 -41.57 -0.88
N GLN A 221 35.32 -42.55 0.01
CA GLN A 221 34.17 -42.66 0.91
C GLN A 221 34.11 -41.49 1.90
N LEU A 222 35.24 -41.16 2.55
CA LEU A 222 35.33 -40.01 3.46
C LEU A 222 35.03 -38.68 2.74
N ALA A 223 35.45 -38.56 1.49
CA ALA A 223 35.13 -37.40 0.66
C ALA A 223 33.61 -37.31 0.42
N GLU A 224 32.96 -38.41 0.05
CA GLU A 224 31.52 -38.44 -0.17
C GLU A 224 30.74 -38.10 1.11
N GLU A 225 31.11 -38.70 2.25
CA GLU A 225 30.51 -38.40 3.56
C GLU A 225 30.69 -36.92 3.94
N ARG A 226 31.89 -36.36 3.73
CA ARG A 226 32.15 -34.93 3.97
C ARG A 226 31.36 -34.03 3.03
N SER A 227 31.18 -34.42 1.77
CA SER A 227 30.35 -33.69 0.80
C SER A 227 28.90 -33.62 1.24
N GLN A 228 28.34 -34.74 1.71
CA GLN A 228 26.97 -34.81 2.21
C GLN A 228 26.78 -33.97 3.47
N LEU A 229 27.73 -34.03 4.41
CA LEU A 229 27.70 -33.26 5.65
C LEU A 229 27.78 -31.74 5.41
N LEU A 230 28.70 -31.29 4.55
CA LEU A 230 28.79 -29.87 4.17
C LEU A 230 27.55 -29.41 3.37
N GLY A 231 27.01 -30.28 2.51
CA GLY A 231 25.77 -30.01 1.78
C GLY A 231 24.56 -29.81 2.69
N SER A 232 24.36 -30.72 3.66
CA SER A 232 23.29 -30.61 4.67
C SER A 232 23.44 -29.34 5.51
N ALA A 233 24.64 -29.09 6.05
CA ALA A 233 24.91 -27.89 6.84
C ALA A 233 24.65 -26.60 6.04
N HIS A 234 25.01 -26.57 4.76
CA HIS A 234 24.75 -25.42 3.89
C HIS A 234 23.25 -25.16 3.70
N GLU A 235 22.45 -26.21 3.48
CA GLU A 235 21.00 -26.08 3.34
C GLU A 235 20.33 -25.50 4.60
N VAL A 236 20.71 -26.01 5.78
CA VAL A 236 20.19 -25.53 7.08
C VAL A 236 20.60 -24.08 7.34
N GLN A 237 21.89 -23.75 7.17
CA GLN A 237 22.40 -22.39 7.40
C GLN A 237 21.83 -21.37 6.42
N ARG A 238 21.57 -21.78 5.16
CA ARG A 238 20.85 -20.95 4.18
C ARG A 238 19.43 -20.66 4.61
N PHE A 239 18.71 -21.64 5.12
CA PHE A 239 17.38 -21.40 5.66
C PHE A 239 17.43 -20.44 6.86
N HIS A 240 18.38 -20.61 7.79
CA HIS A 240 18.55 -19.68 8.92
C HIS A 240 18.77 -18.24 8.47
N ARG A 241 19.68 -18.00 7.51
CA ARG A 241 19.92 -16.66 6.95
C ARG A 241 18.65 -16.08 6.31
N ASP A 242 17.99 -16.84 5.43
CA ASP A 242 16.78 -16.37 4.74
C ASP A 242 15.64 -16.07 5.73
N ALA A 243 15.51 -16.86 6.81
CA ALA A 243 14.52 -16.65 7.86
C ALA A 243 14.83 -15.41 8.70
N ASP A 244 16.09 -15.17 9.05
CA ASP A 244 16.53 -13.98 9.77
C ASP A 244 16.32 -12.70 8.97
N GLU A 245 16.75 -12.67 7.70
CA GLU A 245 16.53 -11.53 6.81
C GLU A 245 15.02 -11.22 6.67
N THR A 246 14.20 -12.27 6.54
CA THR A 246 12.73 -12.10 6.46
C THR A 246 12.15 -11.58 7.78
N LYS A 247 12.67 -12.05 8.93
CA LYS A 247 12.24 -11.59 10.26
C LYS A 247 12.62 -10.12 10.49
N GLU A 248 13.83 -9.71 10.11
CA GLU A 248 14.25 -8.30 10.17
C GLU A 248 13.32 -7.40 9.34
N TRP A 249 12.94 -7.84 8.13
CA TRP A 249 11.97 -7.12 7.30
C TRP A 249 10.58 -7.03 7.96
N ILE A 250 10.11 -8.11 8.58
CA ILE A 250 8.85 -8.11 9.36
C ILE A 250 8.94 -7.10 10.48
N GLU A 251 10.05 -7.06 11.22
CA GLU A 251 10.26 -6.12 12.32
C GLU A 251 10.33 -4.66 11.85
N GLU A 252 10.97 -4.38 10.73
CA GLU A 252 10.99 -3.04 10.11
C GLU A 252 9.55 -2.59 9.75
N LYS A 253 8.78 -3.44 9.07
CA LYS A 253 7.37 -3.16 8.73
C LYS A 253 6.53 -2.97 9.98
N ASN A 254 6.81 -3.75 11.03
CA ASN A 254 6.15 -3.64 12.32
C ASN A 254 6.46 -2.29 13.00
N GLN A 255 7.69 -1.82 12.93
CA GLN A 255 8.07 -0.48 13.42
C GLN A 255 7.38 0.64 12.63
N ALA A 256 7.24 0.48 11.31
CA ALA A 256 6.54 1.46 10.46
C ALA A 256 5.05 1.64 10.82
N LEU A 257 4.42 0.64 11.43
CA LEU A 257 3.05 0.73 11.96
C LEU A 257 2.96 1.44 13.31
N ASN A 258 4.08 1.79 13.94
CA ASN A 258 4.13 2.43 15.26
C ASN A 258 3.87 3.94 15.18
N THR A 259 2.73 4.32 14.60
CA THR A 259 2.31 5.72 14.49
C THR A 259 0.85 5.87 14.88
N ASP A 260 0.57 6.77 15.83
CA ASP A 260 -0.78 7.10 16.27
C ASP A 260 -1.42 8.24 15.46
N ASN A 261 -0.85 8.56 14.30
CA ASN A 261 -1.50 9.47 13.36
C ASN A 261 -2.58 8.73 12.56
N TYR A 262 -3.83 9.07 12.81
CA TYR A 262 -5.01 8.55 12.12
C TYR A 262 -5.71 9.60 11.23
N GLY A 263 -5.11 10.78 11.02
CA GLY A 263 -5.70 11.89 10.25
C GLY A 263 -6.53 12.86 11.11
N HIS A 264 -6.67 14.10 10.65
CA HIS A 264 -7.37 15.18 11.37
C HIS A 264 -8.52 15.81 10.56
N ASP A 265 -8.68 15.38 9.31
CA ASP A 265 -9.73 15.78 8.39
C ASP A 265 -10.01 14.63 7.42
N LEU A 266 -11.16 14.66 6.72
CA LEU A 266 -11.58 13.56 5.86
C LEU A 266 -10.55 13.23 4.75
N ALA A 267 -9.90 14.24 4.17
CA ALA A 267 -8.91 14.03 3.11
C ALA A 267 -7.62 13.40 3.65
N SER A 268 -7.14 13.85 4.81
CA SER A 268 -5.95 13.27 5.44
C SER A 268 -6.16 11.82 5.88
N VAL A 269 -7.34 11.47 6.43
CA VAL A 269 -7.66 10.06 6.78
C VAL A 269 -7.71 9.19 5.51
N GLN A 270 -8.39 9.64 4.45
CA GLN A 270 -8.47 8.90 3.19
C GLN A 270 -7.10 8.69 2.53
N ALA A 271 -6.20 9.66 2.64
CA ALA A 271 -4.83 9.50 2.16
C ALA A 271 -4.06 8.44 2.97
N LEU A 272 -4.24 8.41 4.30
CA LEU A 272 -3.64 7.40 5.17
C LEU A 272 -4.22 6.00 4.91
N GLN A 273 -5.53 5.88 4.65
CA GLN A 273 -6.17 4.62 4.27
C GLN A 273 -5.56 4.06 2.98
N ARG A 274 -5.45 4.87 1.92
CA ARG A 274 -4.80 4.44 0.65
C ARG A 274 -3.34 4.03 0.87
N LYS A 275 -2.60 4.74 1.72
CA LYS A 275 -1.23 4.37 2.07
C LYS A 275 -1.19 3.02 2.80
N HIS A 276 -2.16 2.76 3.67
CA HIS A 276 -2.27 1.50 4.39
C HIS A 276 -2.69 0.34 3.48
N GLU A 277 -3.60 0.55 2.52
CA GLU A 277 -3.91 -0.44 1.47
C GLU A 277 -2.66 -0.80 0.64
N GLY A 278 -1.79 0.18 0.39
CA GLY A 278 -0.48 -0.06 -0.20
C GLY A 278 0.40 -0.96 0.65
N PHE A 279 0.45 -0.68 1.96
CA PHE A 279 1.16 -1.51 2.92
C PHE A 279 0.59 -2.94 3.00
N GLU A 280 -0.73 -3.13 2.98
CA GLU A 280 -1.35 -4.47 2.97
C GLU A 280 -0.99 -5.29 1.72
N ARG A 281 -0.84 -4.63 0.56
CA ARG A 281 -0.35 -5.29 -0.66
C ARG A 281 1.11 -5.75 -0.51
N ASP A 282 1.96 -4.93 0.09
CA ASP A 282 3.34 -5.33 0.40
C ASP A 282 3.38 -6.51 1.39
N LEU A 283 2.48 -6.51 2.38
CA LEU A 283 2.34 -7.62 3.32
C LEU A 283 1.97 -8.92 2.60
N ALA A 284 1.06 -8.91 1.62
CA ALA A 284 0.69 -10.12 0.90
C ALA A 284 1.92 -10.84 0.30
N ALA A 285 2.82 -10.10 -0.34
CA ALA A 285 4.06 -10.66 -0.89
C ALA A 285 5.01 -11.20 0.20
N LEU A 286 5.08 -10.52 1.36
CA LEU A 286 5.85 -10.99 2.50
C LEU A 286 5.26 -12.27 3.10
N GLY A 287 3.92 -12.38 3.13
CA GLY A 287 3.20 -13.58 3.55
C GLY A 287 3.52 -14.78 2.65
N ASP A 288 3.56 -14.59 1.33
CA ASP A 288 3.97 -15.66 0.40
C ASP A 288 5.41 -16.15 0.68
N LYS A 289 6.33 -15.23 0.98
CA LYS A 289 7.72 -15.57 1.36
C LYS A 289 7.78 -16.34 2.69
N VAL A 290 7.02 -15.93 3.70
CA VAL A 290 6.92 -16.64 5.00
C VAL A 290 6.37 -18.05 4.80
N ASN A 291 5.33 -18.22 3.98
CA ASN A 291 4.76 -19.54 3.68
C ASN A 291 5.79 -20.46 2.98
N SER A 292 6.51 -19.93 1.99
CA SER A 292 7.56 -20.68 1.28
C SER A 292 8.73 -21.09 2.20
N LEU A 293 9.08 -20.23 3.17
CA LEU A 293 10.07 -20.58 4.20
C LEU A 293 9.53 -21.65 5.16
N GLY A 294 8.25 -21.60 5.52
CA GLY A 294 7.58 -22.67 6.28
C GLY A 294 7.65 -24.03 5.58
N GLU A 295 7.30 -24.08 4.29
CA GLU A 295 7.42 -25.32 3.48
C GLU A 295 8.87 -25.81 3.36
N THR A 296 9.84 -24.89 3.32
CA THR A 296 11.27 -25.23 3.30
C THR A 296 11.72 -25.79 4.65
N ALA A 297 11.29 -25.19 5.75
CA ALA A 297 11.56 -25.69 7.11
C ALA A 297 11.01 -27.11 7.30
N GLU A 298 9.76 -27.36 6.87
CA GLU A 298 9.15 -28.70 6.98
C GLU A 298 9.94 -29.77 6.22
N ARG A 299 10.44 -29.45 5.02
CA ARG A 299 11.30 -30.36 4.25
C ARG A 299 12.64 -30.61 4.94
N LEU A 300 13.28 -29.56 5.46
CA LEU A 300 14.58 -29.67 6.15
C LEU A 300 14.47 -30.45 7.46
N ILE A 301 13.37 -30.29 8.20
CA ILE A 301 13.09 -31.08 9.42
C ILE A 301 12.97 -32.57 9.10
N GLN A 302 12.39 -32.92 7.94
CA GLN A 302 12.27 -34.32 7.51
C GLN A 302 13.60 -34.91 7.04
N SER A 303 14.44 -34.12 6.37
CA SER A 303 15.73 -34.59 5.83
C SER A 303 16.88 -34.55 6.83
N HIS A 304 16.85 -33.65 7.81
CA HIS A 304 17.93 -33.39 8.78
C HIS A 304 17.40 -33.38 10.23
N PRO A 305 17.05 -34.55 10.80
CA PRO A 305 16.47 -34.65 12.15
C PRO A 305 17.34 -34.07 13.27
N GLU A 306 18.66 -34.04 13.06
CA GLU A 306 19.65 -33.49 13.99
C GLU A 306 19.52 -31.98 14.22
N SER A 307 18.96 -31.24 13.25
CA SER A 307 18.71 -29.79 13.33
C SER A 307 17.22 -29.47 13.47
N ALA A 308 16.37 -30.48 13.69
CA ALA A 308 14.93 -30.30 13.70
C ALA A 308 14.44 -29.33 14.78
N GLU A 309 15.05 -29.34 15.97
CA GLU A 309 14.68 -28.45 17.08
C GLU A 309 14.94 -26.99 16.72
N ASP A 310 16.15 -26.67 16.26
CA ASP A 310 16.54 -25.30 15.85
C ASP A 310 15.69 -24.79 14.67
N LEU A 311 15.46 -25.64 13.67
CA LEU A 311 14.61 -25.32 12.51
C LEU A 311 13.17 -25.02 12.93
N GLN A 312 12.63 -25.82 13.88
CA GLN A 312 11.29 -25.65 14.40
C GLN A 312 11.17 -24.39 15.26
N GLU A 313 12.17 -24.08 16.10
CA GLU A 313 12.23 -22.83 16.85
C GLU A 313 12.21 -21.63 15.90
N LYS A 314 13.07 -21.62 14.88
CA LYS A 314 13.15 -20.54 13.90
C LYS A 314 11.84 -20.32 13.13
N CYS A 315 11.23 -21.40 12.68
CA CYS A 315 9.93 -21.36 12.01
C CYS A 315 8.84 -20.81 12.94
N THR A 316 8.87 -21.20 14.21
CA THR A 316 7.91 -20.71 15.22
C THR A 316 8.08 -19.21 15.46
N GLU A 317 9.32 -18.72 15.62
CA GLU A 317 9.60 -17.29 15.78
C GLU A 317 9.12 -16.47 14.58
N LEU A 318 9.42 -16.92 13.35
CA LEU A 318 9.02 -16.24 12.13
C LEU A 318 7.48 -16.14 12.03
N ASN A 319 6.78 -17.25 12.32
CA ASN A 319 5.31 -17.29 12.32
C ASN A 319 4.70 -16.41 13.41
N GLN A 320 5.30 -16.35 14.59
CA GLN A 320 4.85 -15.44 15.66
C GLN A 320 5.03 -13.97 15.27
N ALA A 321 6.18 -13.61 14.69
CA ALA A 321 6.45 -12.26 14.20
C ALA A 321 5.46 -11.87 13.10
N TRP A 322 5.21 -12.77 12.13
CA TRP A 322 4.22 -12.59 11.07
C TRP A 322 2.80 -12.40 11.62
N SER A 323 2.36 -13.26 12.55
CA SER A 323 1.03 -13.14 13.19
C SER A 323 0.87 -11.81 13.95
N SER A 324 1.92 -11.37 14.63
CA SER A 324 1.94 -10.10 15.36
C SER A 324 1.80 -8.90 14.41
N LEU A 325 2.55 -8.91 13.29
CA LEU A 325 2.48 -7.88 12.25
C LEU A 325 1.08 -7.81 11.62
N GLY A 326 0.49 -8.96 11.28
CA GLY A 326 -0.87 -9.05 10.74
C GLY A 326 -1.90 -8.43 11.69
N LYS A 327 -1.88 -8.82 12.97
CA LYS A 327 -2.77 -8.24 14.00
C LYS A 327 -2.61 -6.73 14.13
N ARG A 328 -1.38 -6.21 14.07
CA ARG A 328 -1.12 -4.76 14.15
C ARG A 328 -1.59 -4.02 12.89
N ALA A 329 -1.46 -4.61 11.71
CA ALA A 329 -1.99 -4.05 10.48
C ALA A 329 -3.52 -3.94 10.56
N ASP A 330 -4.21 -5.03 10.96
CA ASP A 330 -5.67 -5.04 11.13
C ASP A 330 -6.15 -4.02 12.17
N GLN A 331 -5.46 -3.92 13.31
CA GLN A 331 -5.76 -2.92 14.33
C GLN A 331 -5.61 -1.49 13.80
N ARG A 332 -4.57 -1.22 13.01
CA ARG A 332 -4.37 0.09 12.38
C ARG A 332 -5.48 0.38 11.37
N LYS A 333 -5.87 -0.61 10.56
CA LYS A 333 -6.98 -0.49 9.60
C LYS A 333 -8.29 -0.15 10.29
N ALA A 334 -8.62 -0.85 11.38
CA ALA A 334 -9.80 -0.58 12.19
C ALA A 334 -9.79 0.85 12.73
N LYS A 335 -8.68 1.29 13.36
CA LYS A 335 -8.56 2.66 13.89
C LYS A 335 -8.62 3.74 12.79
N LEU A 336 -8.08 3.48 11.60
CA LEU A 336 -8.22 4.37 10.45
C LEU A 336 -9.66 4.42 9.94
N GLY A 337 -10.39 3.30 10.01
CA GLY A 337 -11.84 3.24 9.75
C GLY A 337 -12.64 4.08 10.73
N ASP A 338 -12.42 3.89 12.03
CA ASP A 338 -13.07 4.68 13.08
C ASP A 338 -12.79 6.19 12.90
N SER A 339 -11.52 6.57 12.68
CA SER A 339 -11.15 7.95 12.41
C SER A 339 -11.83 8.52 11.16
N HIS A 340 -11.96 7.71 10.09
CA HIS A 340 -12.64 8.12 8.86
C HIS A 340 -14.12 8.43 9.14
N ASP A 341 -14.80 7.55 9.86
CA ASP A 341 -16.21 7.69 10.17
C ASP A 341 -16.47 8.90 11.06
N LEU A 342 -15.59 9.15 12.05
CA LEU A 342 -15.64 10.37 12.84
C LEU A 342 -15.43 11.62 11.98
N GLN A 343 -14.42 11.66 11.12
CA GLN A 343 -14.15 12.84 10.29
C GLN A 343 -15.26 13.11 9.28
N ARG A 344 -15.89 12.06 8.74
CA ARG A 344 -17.09 12.17 7.93
C ARG A 344 -18.24 12.77 8.72
N PHE A 345 -18.53 12.24 9.92
CA PHE A 345 -19.57 12.76 10.80
C PHE A 345 -19.34 14.24 11.14
N LEU A 346 -18.10 14.61 11.50
CA LEU A 346 -17.77 16.01 11.81
C LEU A 346 -17.85 16.93 10.57
N SER A 347 -17.60 16.41 9.37
CA SER A 347 -17.83 17.15 8.12
C SER A 347 -19.32 17.42 7.91
N ASP A 348 -20.14 16.38 7.96
CA ASP A 348 -21.59 16.50 7.77
C ASP A 348 -22.22 17.43 8.83
N PHE A 349 -21.74 17.36 10.08
CA PHE A 349 -22.14 18.29 11.14
C PHE A 349 -21.83 19.74 10.80
N ARG A 350 -20.61 20.04 10.33
CA ARG A 350 -20.22 21.41 9.94
C ARG A 350 -21.08 21.95 8.80
N ASP A 351 -21.36 21.11 7.82
CA ASP A 351 -22.19 21.48 6.66
C ASP A 351 -23.64 21.77 7.09
N LEU A 352 -24.22 20.92 7.95
CA LEU A 352 -25.56 21.13 8.50
C LEU A 352 -25.64 22.38 9.38
N MET A 353 -24.66 22.62 10.25
CA MET A 353 -24.60 23.84 11.06
C MET A 353 -24.47 25.10 10.21
N SER A 354 -23.65 25.06 9.16
CA SER A 354 -23.53 26.19 8.22
C SER A 354 -24.87 26.48 7.54
N TRP A 355 -25.58 25.44 7.09
CA TRP A 355 -26.90 25.58 6.49
C TRP A 355 -27.94 26.13 7.49
N ILE A 356 -27.99 25.62 8.73
CA ILE A 356 -28.89 26.12 9.79
C ILE A 356 -28.66 27.62 10.02
N ASN A 357 -27.40 28.03 10.13
CA ASN A 357 -27.07 29.44 10.35
C ASN A 357 -27.47 30.32 9.16
N GLY A 358 -27.31 29.82 7.93
CA GLY A 358 -27.75 30.50 6.72
C GLY A 358 -29.26 30.73 6.69
N ILE A 359 -30.05 29.67 6.87
CA ILE A 359 -31.53 29.76 6.84
C ILE A 359 -32.08 30.55 8.03
N ARG A 360 -31.45 30.44 9.21
CA ARG A 360 -31.80 31.26 10.38
C ARG A 360 -31.62 32.74 10.09
N GLY A 361 -30.55 33.13 9.40
CA GLY A 361 -30.34 34.51 8.97
C GLY A 361 -31.45 35.05 8.07
N LEU A 362 -32.06 34.20 7.24
CA LEU A 362 -33.19 34.56 6.37
C LEU A 362 -34.50 34.67 7.15
N VAL A 363 -34.75 33.71 8.04
CA VAL A 363 -35.96 33.63 8.86
C VAL A 363 -36.02 34.69 9.95
N SER A 364 -34.88 35.20 10.42
CA SER A 364 -34.80 36.21 11.49
C SER A 364 -34.79 37.66 11.01
N SER A 365 -35.22 37.95 9.78
CA SER A 365 -35.38 39.34 9.31
C SER A 365 -36.43 40.09 10.15
N ASP A 366 -36.20 41.39 10.41
CA ASP A 366 -37.14 42.27 11.12
C ASP A 366 -38.06 43.08 10.16
N GLU A 367 -37.90 42.93 8.85
CA GLU A 367 -38.64 43.72 7.86
C GLU A 367 -40.16 43.45 7.95
N LEU A 368 -40.97 44.50 7.99
CA LEU A 368 -42.43 44.42 7.95
C LEU A 368 -42.97 45.32 6.84
N ALA A 369 -44.00 44.85 6.15
CA ALA A 369 -44.62 45.58 5.07
C ALA A 369 -45.52 46.72 5.59
N LYS A 370 -45.77 47.70 4.72
CA LYS A 370 -46.62 48.87 4.99
C LYS A 370 -47.94 48.85 4.21
N ASP A 371 -48.19 47.78 3.47
CA ASP A 371 -49.42 47.53 2.73
C ASP A 371 -49.73 46.02 2.69
N VAL A 372 -50.96 45.70 2.27
CA VAL A 372 -51.47 44.33 2.24
C VAL A 372 -50.67 43.46 1.27
N THR A 373 -50.43 43.95 0.05
CA THR A 373 -49.71 43.22 -1.00
C THR A 373 -48.29 42.87 -0.58
N GLY A 374 -47.56 43.79 0.07
CA GLY A 374 -46.23 43.54 0.57
C GLY A 374 -46.22 42.55 1.73
N ALA A 375 -47.23 42.58 2.62
CA ALA A 375 -47.34 41.63 3.72
C ALA A 375 -47.61 40.20 3.20
N GLU A 376 -48.50 40.06 2.21
CA GLU A 376 -48.76 38.80 1.52
C GLU A 376 -47.51 38.26 0.82
N ALA A 377 -46.76 39.12 0.11
CA ALA A 377 -45.50 38.72 -0.54
C ALA A 377 -44.43 38.25 0.46
N LEU A 378 -44.31 38.91 1.62
CA LEU A 378 -43.39 38.47 2.68
C LEU A 378 -43.82 37.12 3.27
N LEU A 379 -45.12 36.87 3.43
CA LEU A 379 -45.65 35.58 3.88
C LEU A 379 -45.38 34.46 2.88
N GLU A 380 -45.56 34.73 1.58
CA GLU A 380 -45.26 33.78 0.51
C GLU A 380 -43.76 33.41 0.51
N ARG A 381 -42.87 34.40 0.54
CA ARG A 381 -41.43 34.18 0.65
C ARG A 381 -41.04 33.40 1.92
N HIS A 382 -41.68 33.69 3.05
CA HIS A 382 -41.44 32.93 4.30
C HIS A 382 -41.90 31.47 4.20
N GLN A 383 -42.93 31.19 3.40
CA GLN A 383 -43.38 29.84 3.09
C GLN A 383 -42.41 29.08 2.17
N GLU A 384 -41.69 29.77 1.28
CA GLU A 384 -40.60 29.17 0.50
C GLU A 384 -39.50 28.64 1.43
N HIS A 385 -39.07 29.44 2.42
CA HIS A 385 -38.09 29.00 3.42
C HIS A 385 -38.58 27.79 4.23
N ARG A 386 -39.89 27.66 4.48
CA ARG A 386 -40.46 26.45 5.08
C ARG A 386 -40.21 25.22 4.23
N THR A 387 -40.45 25.35 2.93
CA THR A 387 -40.25 24.27 1.96
C THR A 387 -38.78 23.84 1.92
N GLU A 388 -37.84 24.80 1.99
CA GLU A 388 -36.40 24.50 2.11
C GLU A 388 -36.06 23.72 3.39
N ILE A 389 -36.65 24.11 4.52
CA ILE A 389 -36.46 23.41 5.81
C ILE A 389 -36.98 21.98 5.75
N ASP A 390 -38.19 21.79 5.22
CA ASP A 390 -38.82 20.47 5.10
C ASP A 390 -38.05 19.54 4.14
N ALA A 391 -37.55 20.08 3.02
CA ALA A 391 -36.73 19.33 2.08
C ALA A 391 -35.42 18.79 2.71
N ARG A 392 -34.92 19.43 3.77
CA ARG A 392 -33.69 19.02 4.47
C ARG A 392 -33.92 17.94 5.53
N ALA A 393 -35.17 17.62 5.87
CA ALA A 393 -35.50 16.67 6.95
C ALA A 393 -34.81 15.30 6.79
N GLY A 394 -34.75 14.77 5.56
CA GLY A 394 -34.09 13.49 5.29
C GLY A 394 -32.57 13.52 5.53
N THR A 395 -31.92 14.66 5.28
CA THR A 395 -30.48 14.82 5.54
C THR A 395 -30.17 14.82 7.04
N PHE A 396 -31.00 15.49 7.85
CA PHE A 396 -30.88 15.44 9.31
C PHE A 396 -31.10 14.03 9.85
N GLN A 397 -32.11 13.32 9.35
CA GLN A 397 -32.39 11.95 9.75
C GLN A 397 -31.22 11.01 9.42
N ALA A 398 -30.63 11.13 8.23
CA ALA A 398 -29.48 10.33 7.85
C ALA A 398 -28.26 10.61 8.74
N PHE A 399 -28.01 11.89 9.07
CA PHE A 399 -26.93 12.28 9.99
C PHE A 399 -27.15 11.72 11.41
N GLU A 400 -28.37 11.83 11.93
CA GLU A 400 -28.72 11.27 13.24
C GLU A 400 -28.55 9.75 13.27
N GLN A 401 -29.06 9.05 12.26
CA GLN A 401 -28.90 7.60 12.14
C GLN A 401 -27.43 7.18 12.09
N PHE A 402 -26.60 7.90 11.34
CA PHE A 402 -25.16 7.64 11.27
C PHE A 402 -24.51 7.85 12.64
N GLY A 403 -24.80 8.96 13.33
CA GLY A 403 -24.31 9.20 14.69
C GLY A 403 -24.75 8.12 15.69
N GLN A 404 -26.02 7.70 15.66
CA GLN A 404 -26.55 6.64 16.51
C GLN A 404 -25.89 5.28 16.22
N GLN A 405 -25.59 4.97 14.96
CA GLN A 405 -24.83 3.77 14.60
C GLN A 405 -23.42 3.79 15.20
N LEU A 406 -22.71 4.93 15.15
CA LEU A 406 -21.40 5.05 15.77
C LEU A 406 -21.45 4.87 17.29
N LEU A 407 -22.47 5.41 17.95
CA LEU A 407 -22.70 5.21 19.38
C LEU A 407 -23.00 3.73 19.72
N ALA A 408 -23.84 3.07 18.91
CA ALA A 408 -24.21 1.68 19.11
C ALA A 408 -23.02 0.72 18.99
N HIS A 409 -22.06 1.02 18.10
CA HIS A 409 -20.81 0.27 17.96
C HIS A 409 -19.76 0.62 19.01
N GLY A 410 -20.04 1.56 19.93
CA GLY A 410 -19.11 1.94 20.99
C GLY A 410 -17.89 2.71 20.45
N HIS A 411 -18.07 3.55 19.44
CA HIS A 411 -17.01 4.33 18.82
C HIS A 411 -16.20 5.13 19.87
N TYR A 412 -14.87 5.21 19.72
CA TYR A 412 -13.98 5.82 20.74
C TYR A 412 -14.33 7.28 21.07
N ALA A 413 -14.85 8.03 20.09
CA ALA A 413 -15.29 9.41 20.21
C ALA A 413 -16.79 9.57 20.55
N SER A 414 -17.42 8.55 21.15
CA SER A 414 -18.83 8.58 21.54
C SER A 414 -19.26 9.84 22.32
N PRO A 415 -18.47 10.39 23.27
CA PRO A 415 -18.84 11.62 23.97
C PRO A 415 -18.97 12.83 23.03
N GLU A 416 -18.05 12.96 22.07
CA GLU A 416 -18.09 14.05 21.08
C GLU A 416 -19.26 13.88 20.11
N ILE A 417 -19.47 12.66 19.60
CA ILE A 417 -20.58 12.34 18.68
C ILE A 417 -21.93 12.67 19.34
N LYS A 418 -22.13 12.23 20.58
CA LYS A 418 -23.34 12.54 21.35
C LYS A 418 -23.53 14.05 21.53
N GLN A 419 -22.48 14.76 21.92
CA GLN A 419 -22.53 16.22 22.07
C GLN A 419 -22.94 16.91 20.76
N LYS A 420 -22.40 16.50 19.61
CA LYS A 420 -22.74 17.08 18.31
C LYS A 420 -24.18 16.78 17.90
N LEU A 421 -24.68 15.57 18.17
CA LEU A 421 -26.09 15.22 17.96
C LEU A 421 -27.00 16.12 18.80
N ASP A 422 -26.73 16.27 20.09
CA ASP A 422 -27.53 17.09 21.01
C ASP A 422 -27.53 18.57 20.58
N ILE A 423 -26.36 19.11 20.18
CA ILE A 423 -26.26 20.47 19.65
C ILE A 423 -27.11 20.61 18.40
N LEU A 424 -27.01 19.69 17.44
CA LEU A 424 -27.72 19.82 16.17
C LEU A 424 -29.24 19.73 16.35
N ASP A 425 -29.70 18.87 17.25
CA ASP A 425 -31.13 18.75 17.58
C ASP A 425 -31.67 20.04 18.21
N GLN A 426 -30.93 20.62 19.17
CA GLN A 426 -31.27 21.89 19.79
C GLN A 426 -31.32 23.03 18.76
N GLU A 427 -30.31 23.14 17.89
CA GLU A 427 -30.22 24.17 16.86
C GLU A 427 -31.35 24.06 15.83
N ARG A 428 -31.78 22.83 15.51
CA ARG A 428 -32.94 22.56 14.66
C ARG A 428 -34.25 22.96 15.33
N ALA A 429 -34.42 22.63 16.61
CA ALA A 429 -35.60 23.04 17.38
C ALA A 429 -35.69 24.57 17.50
N ASP A 430 -34.56 25.26 17.66
CA ASP A 430 -34.54 26.73 17.75
C ASP A 430 -34.77 27.41 16.39
N LEU A 431 -34.32 26.79 15.28
CA LEU A 431 -34.70 27.24 13.95
C LEU A 431 -36.22 27.14 13.72
N GLU A 432 -36.84 26.03 14.12
CA GLU A 432 -38.30 25.85 14.02
C GLU A 432 -39.05 26.92 14.82
N LYS A 433 -38.62 27.18 16.07
CA LYS A 433 -39.20 28.26 16.89
C LYS A 433 -39.06 29.63 16.23
N ALA A 434 -37.88 29.94 15.68
CA ALA A 434 -37.65 31.21 14.98
C ALA A 434 -38.56 31.35 13.75
N TRP A 435 -38.76 30.26 13.00
CA TRP A 435 -39.66 30.26 11.84
C TRP A 435 -41.12 30.51 12.25
N VAL A 436 -41.61 29.84 13.30
CA VAL A 436 -42.96 30.03 13.83
C VAL A 436 -43.16 31.45 14.36
N GLN A 437 -42.19 31.96 15.12
CA GLN A 437 -42.25 33.32 15.66
C GLN A 437 -42.29 34.37 14.53
N ARG A 438 -41.46 34.20 13.50
CA ARG A 438 -41.47 35.09 12.34
C ARG A 438 -42.80 35.01 11.59
N ARG A 439 -43.34 33.81 11.40
CA ARG A 439 -44.65 33.61 10.75
C ARG A 439 -45.75 34.36 11.49
N MET A 440 -45.81 34.21 12.81
CA MET A 440 -46.77 34.93 13.66
C MET A 440 -46.65 36.45 13.49
N MET A 441 -45.43 36.99 13.44
CA MET A 441 -45.21 38.43 13.25
C MET A 441 -45.68 38.91 11.87
N LEU A 442 -45.44 38.13 10.81
CA LEU A 442 -45.88 38.45 9.45
C LEU A 442 -47.41 38.36 9.30
N ASP A 443 -48.05 37.36 9.92
CA ASP A 443 -49.50 37.24 9.95
C ASP A 443 -50.13 38.45 10.69
N GLN A 444 -49.59 38.84 11.84
CA GLN A 444 -50.00 40.06 12.55
C GLN A 444 -49.77 41.32 11.69
N CYS A 445 -48.67 41.39 10.95
CA CYS A 445 -48.43 42.51 10.05
C CYS A 445 -49.52 42.61 8.97
N LEU A 446 -49.90 41.49 8.35
CA LEU A 446 -50.99 41.45 7.39
C LEU A 446 -52.33 41.89 8.01
N GLU A 447 -52.66 41.39 9.21
CA GLU A 447 -53.86 41.79 9.96
C GLU A 447 -53.90 43.30 10.20
N LEU A 448 -52.76 43.91 10.59
CA LEU A 448 -52.64 45.35 10.78
C LEU A 448 -52.87 46.13 9.47
N GLN A 449 -52.30 45.69 8.35
CA GLN A 449 -52.47 46.39 7.08
C GLN A 449 -53.90 46.26 6.53
N LEU A 450 -54.55 45.12 6.75
CA LEU A 450 -55.98 44.95 6.44
C LEU A 450 -56.83 45.91 7.29
N PHE A 451 -56.56 46.01 8.59
CA PHE A 451 -57.25 46.93 9.48
C PHE A 451 -57.07 48.40 9.06
N HIS A 452 -55.84 48.82 8.71
CA HIS A 452 -55.57 50.18 8.22
C HIS A 452 -56.32 50.48 6.92
N ARG A 453 -56.29 49.56 5.95
CA ARG A 453 -57.04 49.71 4.70
C ARG A 453 -58.54 49.88 4.97
N ASP A 454 -59.11 49.09 5.86
CA ASP A 454 -60.54 49.15 6.19
C ASP A 454 -60.88 50.46 6.94
N CYS A 455 -59.97 50.96 7.80
CA CYS A 455 -60.08 52.30 8.40
C CYS A 455 -60.08 53.40 7.34
N GLU A 456 -59.15 53.37 6.39
CA GLU A 456 -59.09 54.35 5.30
C GLU A 456 -60.34 54.31 4.43
N GLN A 457 -60.87 53.12 4.13
CA GLN A 457 -62.13 52.97 3.39
C GLN A 457 -63.31 53.60 4.16
N ALA A 458 -63.39 53.35 5.46
CA ALA A 458 -64.42 53.94 6.32
C ALA A 458 -64.29 55.48 6.39
N GLU A 459 -63.07 56.00 6.55
CA GLU A 459 -62.81 57.44 6.60
C GLU A 459 -63.09 58.15 5.29
N ASN A 460 -62.68 57.57 4.16
CA ASN A 460 -62.98 58.11 2.84
C ASN A 460 -64.50 58.12 2.58
N TRP A 461 -65.20 57.07 3.01
CA TRP A 461 -66.65 57.02 2.95
C TRP A 461 -67.29 58.14 3.77
N MET A 462 -66.84 58.34 5.03
CA MET A 462 -67.33 59.38 5.93
C MET A 462 -67.02 60.79 5.40
N ALA A 463 -65.79 61.03 4.93
CA ALA A 463 -65.37 62.32 4.39
C ALA A 463 -66.26 62.79 3.23
N ALA A 464 -66.64 61.86 2.33
CA ALA A 464 -67.54 62.17 1.24
C ALA A 464 -68.94 62.61 1.72
N ARG A 465 -69.43 62.09 2.86
CA ARG A 465 -70.73 62.48 3.44
C ARG A 465 -70.63 63.75 4.27
N GLU A 466 -69.56 63.92 5.04
CA GLU A 466 -69.28 65.17 5.77
C GLU A 466 -69.23 66.36 4.81
N ALA A 467 -68.57 66.20 3.65
CA ALA A 467 -68.54 67.22 2.61
C ALA A 467 -69.95 67.63 2.12
N PHE A 468 -70.88 66.67 2.05
CA PHE A 468 -72.26 66.96 1.70
C PHE A 468 -73.00 67.69 2.83
N LEU A 469 -72.84 67.26 4.08
CA LEU A 469 -73.53 67.84 5.23
C LEU A 469 -73.09 69.28 5.54
N ASN A 470 -71.85 69.62 5.22
CA ASN A 470 -71.30 70.97 5.39
C ASN A 470 -71.90 72.02 4.46
N THR A 471 -72.71 71.62 3.47
CA THR A 471 -73.45 72.59 2.66
C THR A 471 -74.59 73.19 3.50
N GLU A 472 -74.72 74.53 3.59
CA GLU A 472 -75.79 75.18 4.35
C GLU A 472 -77.14 75.22 3.63
N ASP A 473 -77.28 74.50 2.52
CA ASP A 473 -78.52 74.45 1.75
C ASP A 473 -79.66 73.82 2.57
N LYS A 474 -80.70 74.62 2.80
CA LYS A 474 -81.94 74.27 3.52
C LYS A 474 -83.16 74.24 2.60
N GLY A 475 -82.99 74.48 1.30
CA GLY A 475 -84.06 74.66 0.33
C GLY A 475 -84.75 76.03 0.44
N ASP A 476 -84.98 76.66 -0.70
CA ASP A 476 -85.63 77.97 -0.85
C ASP A 476 -87.11 77.89 -1.26
N SER A 477 -87.58 76.68 -1.58
CA SER A 477 -88.93 76.34 -2.02
C SER A 477 -89.34 74.97 -1.48
N LEU A 478 -90.65 74.70 -1.38
CA LEU A 478 -91.14 73.41 -0.87
C LEU A 478 -90.58 72.22 -1.66
N ASP A 479 -90.57 72.31 -3.00
CA ASP A 479 -90.03 71.27 -3.87
C ASP A 479 -88.52 71.03 -3.64
N SER A 480 -87.76 72.10 -3.39
CA SER A 480 -86.33 72.03 -3.07
C SER A 480 -86.08 71.37 -1.71
N VAL A 481 -86.89 71.70 -0.69
CA VAL A 481 -86.83 71.08 0.63
C VAL A 481 -87.20 69.59 0.56
N GLU A 482 -88.25 69.22 -0.16
CA GLU A 482 -88.66 67.83 -0.35
C GLU A 482 -87.58 67.00 -1.05
N ALA A 483 -86.91 67.56 -2.07
CA ALA A 483 -85.79 66.92 -2.74
C ALA A 483 -84.60 66.69 -1.79
N LEU A 484 -84.28 67.67 -0.93
CA LEU A 484 -83.23 67.54 0.10
C LEU A 484 -83.59 66.51 1.18
N ILE A 485 -84.86 66.44 1.59
CA ILE A 485 -85.36 65.42 2.52
C ILE A 485 -85.24 64.02 1.93
N LYS A 486 -85.67 63.83 0.68
CA LYS A 486 -85.54 62.54 0.00
C LYS A 486 -84.09 62.09 -0.10
N LYS A 487 -83.17 63.03 -0.41
CA LYS A 487 -81.73 62.75 -0.42
C LYS A 487 -81.19 62.37 0.96
N HIS A 488 -81.70 62.99 2.03
CA HIS A 488 -81.37 62.62 3.41
C HIS A 488 -81.85 61.21 3.76
N GLU A 489 -83.06 60.82 3.35
CA GLU A 489 -83.58 59.46 3.54
C GLU A 489 -82.74 58.40 2.83
N ASP A 490 -82.19 58.72 1.65
CA ASP A 490 -81.26 57.83 0.96
C ASP A 490 -79.91 57.72 1.68
N PHE A 491 -79.46 58.78 2.37
CA PHE A 491 -78.32 58.68 3.27
C PHE A 491 -78.61 57.83 4.50
N ASP A 492 -79.77 57.95 5.12
CA ASP A 492 -80.15 57.13 6.29
C ASP A 492 -80.12 55.63 5.96
N LYS A 493 -80.58 55.24 4.76
CA LYS A 493 -80.42 53.85 4.28
C LYS A 493 -78.96 53.43 4.16
N ALA A 494 -78.11 54.30 3.62
CA ALA A 494 -76.68 54.04 3.47
C ALA A 494 -75.94 54.00 4.82
N ILE A 495 -76.39 54.77 5.82
CA ILE A 495 -75.85 54.75 7.18
C ILE A 495 -76.02 53.38 7.82
N ASN A 496 -77.19 52.74 7.67
CA ASN A 496 -77.42 51.41 8.26
C ASN A 496 -76.44 50.36 7.72
N VAL A 497 -76.19 50.36 6.40
CA VAL A 497 -75.20 49.46 5.78
C VAL A 497 -73.78 49.76 6.26
N GLN A 498 -73.46 51.04 6.44
CA GLN A 498 -72.14 51.42 6.92
C GLN A 498 -71.97 51.16 8.43
N GLU A 499 -73.02 51.23 9.24
CA GLU A 499 -73.01 50.89 10.66
C GLU A 499 -72.54 49.44 10.87
N GLU A 500 -73.04 48.50 10.07
CA GLU A 500 -72.60 47.10 10.11
C GLU A 500 -71.09 46.96 9.80
N LYS A 501 -70.58 47.72 8.82
CA LYS A 501 -69.16 47.73 8.48
C LYS A 501 -68.29 48.34 9.58
N ILE A 502 -68.74 49.43 10.21
CA ILE A 502 -68.05 50.04 11.34
C ILE A 502 -68.05 49.10 12.55
N ALA A 503 -69.15 48.40 12.80
CA ALA A 503 -69.23 47.39 13.86
C ALA A 503 -68.29 46.21 13.59
N ALA A 504 -68.21 45.74 12.34
CA ALA A 504 -67.25 44.69 11.94
C ALA A 504 -65.79 45.16 12.11
N LEU A 505 -65.47 46.39 11.70
CA LEU A 505 -64.15 46.98 11.90
C LEU A 505 -63.78 47.09 13.38
N GLN A 506 -64.74 47.51 14.22
CA GLN A 506 -64.55 47.56 15.67
C GLN A 506 -64.30 46.16 16.24
N ALA A 507 -65.13 45.17 15.88
CA ALA A 507 -64.98 43.80 16.35
C ALA A 507 -63.64 43.19 15.94
N PHE A 508 -63.17 43.46 14.72
CA PHE A 508 -61.87 43.03 14.25
C PHE A 508 -60.74 43.64 15.08
N ALA A 509 -60.76 44.96 15.31
CA ALA A 509 -59.78 45.63 16.17
C ALA A 509 -59.76 45.08 17.61
N ASP A 510 -60.95 44.86 18.19
CA ASP A 510 -61.10 44.30 19.53
C ASP A 510 -60.52 42.88 19.62
N GLN A 511 -60.73 42.06 18.60
CA GLN A 511 -60.14 40.73 18.48
C GLN A 511 -58.61 40.78 18.44
N LEU A 512 -58.02 41.66 17.60
CA LEU A 512 -56.57 41.80 17.50
C LEU A 512 -55.95 42.24 18.84
N ILE A 513 -56.59 43.19 19.53
CA ILE A 513 -56.13 43.65 20.85
C ILE A 513 -56.22 42.53 21.88
N ALA A 514 -57.32 41.78 21.91
CA ALA A 514 -57.51 40.66 22.83
C ALA A 514 -56.51 39.52 22.59
N ALA A 515 -56.13 39.29 21.33
CA ALA A 515 -55.11 38.31 20.93
C ALA A 515 -53.67 38.76 21.27
N GLY A 516 -53.49 39.99 21.80
CA GLY A 516 -52.17 40.49 22.19
C GLY A 516 -51.29 40.94 21.01
N HIS A 517 -51.91 41.37 19.91
CA HIS A 517 -51.23 41.86 18.71
C HIS A 517 -50.13 42.89 19.02
N TYR A 518 -48.99 42.81 18.31
CA TYR A 518 -47.80 43.66 18.60
C TYR A 518 -48.11 45.16 18.58
N ALA A 519 -48.97 45.60 17.64
CA ALA A 519 -49.43 46.99 17.48
C ALA A 519 -50.75 47.32 18.20
N LYS A 520 -51.14 46.59 19.25
CA LYS A 520 -52.44 46.77 19.93
C LYS A 520 -52.73 48.22 20.39
N GLY A 521 -51.70 48.99 20.74
CA GLY A 521 -51.84 50.40 21.14
C GLY A 521 -52.32 51.27 19.99
N ASP A 522 -51.64 51.16 18.84
CA ASP A 522 -51.96 51.91 17.63
C ASP A 522 -53.33 51.52 17.07
N ILE A 523 -53.63 50.20 17.05
CA ILE A 523 -54.95 49.68 16.66
C ILE A 523 -56.04 50.28 17.53
N SER A 524 -55.86 50.31 18.85
CA SER A 524 -56.85 50.89 19.76
C SER A 524 -57.07 52.38 19.53
N SER A 525 -56.00 53.15 19.29
CA SER A 525 -56.11 54.58 18.99
C SER A 525 -56.90 54.81 17.70
N ARG A 526 -56.50 54.11 16.63
CA ARG A 526 -57.10 54.25 15.31
C ARG A 526 -58.57 53.83 15.27
N ARG A 527 -58.91 52.72 15.95
CA ARG A 527 -60.29 52.28 16.15
C ARG A 527 -61.13 53.40 16.80
N ASN A 528 -60.62 54.00 17.87
CA ASN A 528 -61.35 55.06 18.58
C ASN A 528 -61.53 56.32 17.71
N GLU A 529 -60.52 56.72 16.93
CA GLU A 529 -60.62 57.85 16.00
C GLU A 529 -61.75 57.65 14.98
N VAL A 530 -61.81 56.47 14.36
CA VAL A 530 -62.85 56.12 13.38
C VAL A 530 -64.23 56.11 14.03
N LEU A 531 -64.36 55.50 15.22
CA LEU A 531 -65.63 55.46 15.97
C LEU A 531 -66.10 56.84 16.41
N ASP A 532 -65.20 57.70 16.86
CA ASP A 532 -65.53 59.06 17.28
C ASP A 532 -65.97 59.91 16.08
N ARG A 533 -65.30 59.77 14.94
CA ARG A 533 -65.72 60.42 13.68
C ARG A 533 -67.09 59.92 13.23
N TRP A 534 -67.33 58.61 13.32
CA TRP A 534 -68.62 57.99 13.01
C TRP A 534 -69.76 58.55 13.87
N ARG A 535 -69.55 58.67 15.20
CA ARG A 535 -70.53 59.27 16.11
C ARG A 535 -70.82 60.74 15.76
N ARG A 536 -69.79 61.52 15.43
CA ARG A 536 -69.95 62.93 15.01
C ARG A 536 -70.76 63.04 13.71
N LEU A 537 -70.47 62.20 12.72
CA LEU A 537 -71.21 62.17 11.45
C LEU A 537 -72.71 61.90 11.68
N LYS A 538 -73.04 60.89 12.49
CA LYS A 538 -74.44 60.57 12.83
C LYS A 538 -75.14 61.74 13.52
N ALA A 539 -74.46 62.43 14.43
CA ALA A 539 -75.02 63.62 15.10
C ALA A 539 -75.31 64.76 14.11
N GLN A 540 -74.38 65.04 13.18
CA GLN A 540 -74.57 66.06 12.13
C GLN A 540 -75.74 65.71 11.19
N MET A 541 -75.93 64.42 10.89
CA MET A 541 -77.06 63.96 10.08
C MET A 541 -78.41 64.21 10.77
N ILE A 542 -78.50 63.92 12.07
CA ILE A 542 -79.71 64.18 12.86
C ILE A 542 -80.02 65.69 12.89
N GLU A 543 -78.99 66.52 13.11
CA GLU A 543 -79.13 67.98 13.11
C GLU A 543 -79.60 68.52 11.75
N LYS A 544 -79.02 68.03 10.64
CA LYS A 544 -79.44 68.39 9.28
C LYS A 544 -80.90 67.99 9.03
N ARG A 545 -81.34 66.80 9.48
CA ARG A 545 -82.74 66.36 9.34
C ARG A 545 -83.71 67.28 10.08
N SER A 546 -83.36 67.67 11.31
CA SER A 546 -84.13 68.63 12.11
C SER A 546 -84.29 69.96 11.37
N LYS A 547 -83.18 70.54 10.89
CA LYS A 547 -83.18 71.81 10.14
C LYS A 547 -83.99 71.73 8.84
N LEU A 548 -83.94 70.61 8.12
CA LEU A 548 -84.76 70.40 6.92
C LEU A 548 -86.24 70.27 7.27
N GLY A 549 -86.61 69.64 8.39
CA GLY A 549 -87.99 69.58 8.86
C GLY A 549 -88.54 70.94 9.28
N GLU A 550 -87.73 71.77 9.95
CA GLU A 550 -88.06 73.16 10.25
C GLU A 550 -88.26 73.98 8.96
N SER A 551 -87.35 73.83 7.98
CA SER A 551 -87.47 74.47 6.66
C SER A 551 -88.72 74.02 5.91
N GLN A 552 -89.05 72.73 5.96
CA GLN A 552 -90.26 72.18 5.33
C GLN A 552 -91.52 72.80 5.92
N THR A 553 -91.58 72.90 7.25
CA THR A 553 -92.71 73.52 7.95
C THR A 553 -92.85 74.99 7.58
N LEU A 554 -91.72 75.71 7.51
CA LEU A 554 -91.70 77.12 7.11
C LEU A 554 -92.16 77.32 5.67
N GLN A 555 -91.63 76.54 4.72
CA GLN A 555 -92.00 76.65 3.30
C GLN A 555 -93.44 76.22 3.03
N GLN A 556 -93.95 75.21 3.76
CA GLN A 556 -95.36 74.84 3.71
C GLN A 556 -96.25 75.98 4.21
N PHE A 557 -95.90 76.58 5.35
CA PHE A 557 -96.63 77.74 5.87
C PHE A 557 -96.62 78.92 4.88
N SER A 558 -95.46 79.25 4.30
CA SER A 558 -95.37 80.31 3.27
C SER A 558 -96.28 80.00 2.07
N ARG A 559 -96.27 78.76 1.59
CA ARG A 559 -97.15 78.33 0.49
C ARG A 559 -98.63 78.44 0.88
N ASP A 560 -99.00 77.99 2.08
CA ASP A 560 -100.38 78.09 2.57
C ASP A 560 -100.81 79.56 2.69
N VAL A 561 -99.90 80.45 3.14
CA VAL A 561 -100.12 81.90 3.17
C VAL A 561 -100.30 82.45 1.76
N ASP A 562 -99.43 82.11 0.81
CA ASP A 562 -99.54 82.55 -0.59
C ASP A 562 -100.84 82.05 -1.25
N GLU A 563 -101.25 80.80 -0.97
CA GLU A 563 -102.52 80.23 -1.43
C GLU A 563 -103.73 80.97 -0.81
N ILE A 564 -103.67 81.30 0.49
CA ILE A 564 -104.69 82.11 1.17
C ILE A 564 -104.70 83.54 0.64
N GLU A 565 -103.56 84.18 0.42
CA GLU A 565 -103.47 85.54 -0.13
C GLU A 565 -104.01 85.60 -1.55
N ALA A 566 -103.70 84.59 -2.39
CA ALA A 566 -104.27 84.43 -3.72
C ALA A 566 -105.79 84.23 -3.64
N TRP A 567 -106.29 83.39 -2.73
CA TRP A 567 -107.71 83.18 -2.50
C TRP A 567 -108.41 84.44 -1.99
N ILE A 568 -107.84 85.16 -1.03
CA ILE A 568 -108.35 86.45 -0.54
C ILE A 568 -108.40 87.42 -1.71
N SER A 569 -107.34 87.52 -2.51
CA SER A 569 -107.30 88.41 -3.67
C SER A 569 -108.40 88.06 -4.68
N GLU A 570 -108.61 86.77 -4.97
CA GLU A 570 -109.69 86.28 -5.81
C GLU A 570 -111.08 86.62 -5.23
N LYS A 571 -111.29 86.41 -3.93
CA LYS A 571 -112.56 86.74 -3.24
C LYS A 571 -112.79 88.23 -3.10
N LEU A 572 -111.74 89.02 -2.90
CA LEU A 572 -111.80 90.48 -2.84
C LEU A 572 -112.08 91.03 -4.23
N GLN A 573 -111.51 90.44 -5.29
CA GLN A 573 -111.88 90.72 -6.68
C GLN A 573 -113.34 90.34 -6.97
N THR A 574 -113.81 89.20 -6.46
CA THR A 574 -115.23 88.77 -6.57
C THR A 574 -116.19 89.66 -5.77
N ALA A 575 -115.80 90.12 -4.58
CA ALA A 575 -116.63 90.97 -3.73
C ALA A 575 -116.65 92.44 -4.20
N SER A 576 -115.56 92.88 -4.85
CA SER A 576 -115.46 94.20 -5.49
C SER A 576 -116.01 94.19 -6.92
N ASP A 577 -116.40 93.02 -7.43
CA ASP A 577 -117.06 92.89 -8.72
C ASP A 577 -118.41 93.63 -8.66
N GLU A 578 -118.53 94.66 -9.49
CA GLU A 578 -119.74 95.47 -9.61
C GLU A 578 -120.82 94.79 -10.49
N SER A 579 -120.74 93.48 -10.72
CA SER A 579 -121.74 92.70 -11.45
C SER A 579 -123.16 92.77 -10.85
N TYR A 580 -123.31 93.21 -9.60
CA TYR A 580 -124.59 93.57 -8.97
C TYR A 580 -125.22 94.87 -9.52
N LYS A 581 -124.46 95.72 -10.22
CA LYS A 581 -124.96 96.91 -10.92
C LYS A 581 -125.35 96.62 -12.37
N ASP A 582 -125.04 95.44 -12.90
CA ASP A 582 -125.49 95.04 -14.24
C ASP A 582 -127.00 94.71 -14.18
N PRO A 583 -127.87 95.48 -14.89
CA PRO A 583 -129.31 95.27 -14.86
C PRO A 583 -129.73 93.87 -15.37
N THR A 584 -128.87 93.16 -16.09
CA THR A 584 -129.10 91.80 -16.58
C THR A 584 -129.05 90.76 -15.45
N ASN A 585 -128.18 90.96 -14.44
CA ASN A 585 -128.05 90.06 -13.28
C ASN A 585 -129.16 90.28 -12.24
N ILE A 586 -129.67 91.52 -12.11
CA ILE A 586 -130.79 91.85 -11.22
C ILE A 586 -132.08 91.11 -11.64
N GLN A 587 -132.30 90.91 -12.94
CA GLN A 587 -133.46 90.16 -13.45
C GLN A 587 -133.42 88.67 -13.10
N LEU A 588 -132.23 88.06 -13.05
CA LEU A 588 -132.05 86.65 -12.68
C LEU A 588 -132.22 86.39 -11.18
N ILE A 589 -131.78 87.31 -10.31
CA ILE A 589 -131.90 87.18 -8.85
C ILE A 589 -133.35 87.37 -8.39
N CYS A 590 -134.06 88.38 -8.92
CA CYS A 590 -135.48 88.59 -8.61
C CYS A 590 -136.41 87.47 -9.14
N ALA A 591 -136.03 86.76 -10.21
CA ALA A 591 -136.78 85.61 -10.70
C ALA A 591 -136.61 84.35 -9.82
N SER A 592 -135.51 84.25 -9.07
CA SER A 592 -135.18 83.09 -8.22
C SER A 592 -135.63 83.22 -6.75
N THR A 593 -135.98 84.43 -6.27
CA THR A 593 -136.51 84.66 -4.90
C THR A 593 -138.04 84.67 -4.80
N SER A 594 -138.77 84.43 -5.89
CA SER A 594 -140.24 84.24 -5.88
C SER A 594 -140.68 82.78 -5.60
N VAL A 595 -139.75 81.90 -5.24
CA VAL A 595 -140.04 80.53 -4.79
C VAL A 595 -139.16 80.20 -3.57
N TYR A 596 -139.79 80.29 -2.39
CA TYR A 596 -139.31 80.08 -1.00
C TYR A 596 -138.64 81.25 -0.28
#